data_AF-A0AA88C8M3-F1
#
_entry.id   AF-A0AA88C8M3-F1
#
_cell.length_a   1.000
_cell.length_b   1.000
_cell.length_c   1.000
_cell.angle_alpha   90.00
_cell.angle_beta   90.00
_cell.angle_gamma   90.00
#
_symmetry.space_group_name_H-M   'P 1'
#
loop_
_entity.id
_entity.type
_entity.pdbx_description
1 polymer ?
#
loop_
_entity_poly.entity_id
_entity_poly.type
_entity_poly.pdbx_seq_one_letter_code
_entity_poly.pdbx_strand_id
1 'polypeptide(L)'
;MTSKKLILAGAVALLSSASAAQAADWPSGYSKCADQGGTCKAGSSPRPVSFGSKDQFVVKTLSGNVACTTATFGTDPNPRQTKKCAVGPVGSTTPTPTPTPTPTPAPQAAAEASTEAAPSTGWASRNGGTTGGKAAPSTAVYKVSSPSQLLAALKAQGDNPKIIKLYGTIDMAAADNGGPFKSTSDQALRSQIKVGSNSTLIGTGSDTRLVNGTISISGVQNVIVRNLTIVNPCDVSPVWDPNDGSSGNWNSEFDSVVISKSKNVWVDHNVFTDAPITDDTLPVANGKVKQCHDGALDVKNGSDYVTVSNNRFELHTKNNLIGSSDSTTSDAGHLTVTFNNNHFLNVSERAPRVRFGMVHIYNNYFEGSRSHKVYPHHYSIGVGYQAKIISQNNAFDIAGASTCTQVLNNPGSSSKTGAIVDTGSLINGAALDAANKCSFSSAVGWTVPYSVTPLSASAVQAAVLGNAGTGKLTVR
;
A
#
# COMPACT_ATOMS: atom_id res chain seq x y z
N MET A 1 3.03 69.79 -66.65
CA MET A 1 4.42 69.65 -66.18
C MET A 1 4.42 68.82 -64.89
N THR A 2 5.43 67.96 -64.76
CA THR A 2 5.98 67.33 -63.53
C THR A 2 5.22 66.22 -62.79
N SER A 3 5.45 65.00 -63.28
CA SER A 3 6.00 63.79 -62.61
C SER A 3 5.55 63.35 -61.21
N LYS A 4 4.88 62.17 -61.19
CA LYS A 4 4.79 61.22 -60.07
C LYS A 4 6.15 60.58 -59.77
N LYS A 5 6.54 60.46 -58.50
CA LYS A 5 7.61 59.55 -58.04
C LYS A 5 7.07 58.62 -56.94
N LEU A 6 7.24 57.33 -57.22
CA LEU A 6 7.00 56.17 -56.35
C LEU A 6 8.23 55.99 -55.44
N ILE A 7 8.07 55.76 -54.14
CA ILE A 7 9.18 55.44 -53.21
C ILE A 7 9.03 53.99 -52.75
N LEU A 8 10.11 53.22 -52.94
CA LEU A 8 10.28 51.81 -52.60
C LEU A 8 10.74 51.61 -51.14
N ALA A 9 10.41 50.45 -50.59
CA ALA A 9 10.72 49.97 -49.24
C ALA A 9 12.22 49.64 -49.01
N GLY A 10 12.65 49.70 -47.74
CA GLY A 10 13.93 49.15 -47.27
C GLY A 10 13.80 48.57 -45.85
N ALA A 11 13.97 47.26 -45.72
CA ALA A 11 14.03 46.53 -44.46
C ALA A 11 15.49 46.41 -43.99
N VAL A 12 15.75 46.71 -42.72
CA VAL A 12 17.09 46.63 -42.09
C VAL A 12 17.23 45.28 -41.39
N ALA A 13 18.20 44.47 -41.81
CA ALA A 13 18.62 43.25 -41.12
C ALA A 13 19.86 43.54 -40.27
N LEU A 14 19.76 43.33 -38.95
CA LEU A 14 20.85 43.38 -37.99
C LEU A 14 21.67 42.07 -38.05
N LEU A 15 22.93 42.15 -38.47
CA LEU A 15 23.92 41.07 -38.40
C LEU A 15 24.72 41.20 -37.11
N SER A 16 24.53 40.27 -36.17
CA SER A 16 25.39 40.10 -34.99
C SER A 16 26.61 39.24 -35.33
N SER A 17 27.81 39.81 -35.21
CA SER A 17 29.08 39.08 -35.35
C SER A 17 29.45 38.35 -34.05
N ALA A 18 29.29 37.04 -34.02
CA ALA A 18 29.84 36.19 -32.97
C ALA A 18 31.33 35.90 -33.26
N SER A 19 32.23 36.33 -32.38
CA SER A 19 33.65 35.96 -32.42
C SER A 19 33.79 34.49 -32.03
N ALA A 20 34.40 33.66 -32.90
CA ALA A 20 34.70 32.28 -32.57
C ALA A 20 35.73 32.22 -31.43
N ALA A 21 35.37 31.62 -30.30
CA ALA A 21 36.28 31.41 -29.18
C ALA A 21 37.45 30.50 -29.63
N GLN A 22 38.67 30.91 -29.29
CA GLN A 22 39.87 30.17 -29.68
C GLN A 22 40.03 28.94 -28.78
N ALA A 23 40.16 27.76 -29.39
CA ALA A 23 40.26 26.48 -28.67
C ALA A 23 41.49 26.44 -27.73
N ALA A 24 41.31 25.99 -26.49
CA ALA A 24 42.35 26.02 -25.47
C ALA A 24 43.21 24.75 -25.49
N ASP A 25 44.50 24.86 -25.20
CA ASP A 25 45.39 23.68 -25.18
C ASP A 25 45.26 22.82 -23.91
N TRP A 26 44.58 23.32 -22.88
CA TRP A 26 44.33 22.64 -21.61
C TRP A 26 43.07 23.21 -20.93
N PRO A 27 42.49 22.50 -19.93
CA PRO A 27 41.30 22.96 -19.23
C PRO A 27 41.47 24.33 -18.56
N SER A 28 40.38 25.08 -18.42
CA SER A 28 40.38 26.36 -17.70
C SER A 28 40.90 26.17 -16.26
N GLY A 29 41.73 27.11 -15.79
CA GLY A 29 42.37 27.05 -14.48
C GLY A 29 43.65 26.20 -14.40
N TYR A 30 44.08 25.58 -15.52
CA TYR A 30 45.35 24.86 -15.60
C TYR A 30 46.45 25.78 -16.12
N SER A 31 47.68 25.51 -15.69
CA SER A 31 48.88 26.21 -16.17
C SER A 31 49.80 25.23 -16.87
N LYS A 32 50.23 25.55 -18.09
CA LYS A 32 51.17 24.72 -18.84
C LYS A 32 52.41 24.39 -18.00
N CYS A 33 52.81 23.13 -18.02
CA CYS A 33 53.99 22.64 -17.32
C CYS A 33 55.02 21.95 -18.23
N ALA A 34 54.61 21.43 -19.40
CA ALA A 34 55.53 20.84 -20.37
C ALA A 34 54.91 20.80 -21.78
N ASP A 35 55.75 20.79 -22.82
CA ASP A 35 55.33 20.33 -24.16
C ASP A 35 55.44 18.81 -24.24
N GLN A 36 54.77 18.20 -25.23
CA GLN A 36 54.83 16.75 -25.46
C GLN A 36 56.29 16.25 -25.57
N GLY A 37 56.59 15.17 -24.83
CA GLY A 37 57.94 14.61 -24.68
C GLY A 37 58.73 15.20 -23.51
N GLY A 38 58.32 16.34 -22.95
CA GLY A 38 58.95 16.98 -21.81
C GLY A 38 58.54 16.38 -20.46
N THR A 39 59.10 16.91 -19.37
CA THR A 39 58.75 16.52 -17.99
C THR A 39 57.98 17.62 -17.29
N CYS A 40 56.75 17.33 -16.88
CA CYS A 40 55.89 18.19 -16.10
C CYS A 40 56.12 17.98 -14.59
N LYS A 41 56.42 19.05 -13.85
CA LYS A 41 56.60 18.97 -12.38
C LYS A 41 55.27 19.16 -11.67
N ALA A 42 54.65 18.05 -11.25
CA ALA A 42 53.36 18.05 -10.56
C ALA A 42 53.47 18.38 -9.05
N GLY A 43 54.69 18.43 -8.50
CA GLY A 43 54.90 18.65 -7.05
C GLY A 43 54.70 17.38 -6.24
N SER A 44 55.01 17.42 -4.93
CA SER A 44 55.01 16.24 -4.06
C SER A 44 53.60 15.74 -3.70
N SER A 45 52.58 16.59 -3.77
CA SER A 45 51.18 16.22 -3.52
C SER A 45 50.47 15.85 -4.83
N PRO A 46 49.68 14.77 -4.88
CA PRO A 46 48.89 14.42 -6.05
C PRO A 46 47.97 15.57 -6.48
N ARG A 47 48.08 15.98 -7.75
CA ARG A 47 47.25 17.03 -8.36
C ARG A 47 46.88 16.65 -9.79
N PRO A 48 45.80 17.22 -10.36
CA PRO A 48 45.46 16.93 -11.73
C PRO A 48 46.50 17.51 -12.69
N VAL A 49 46.89 16.70 -13.67
CA VAL A 49 47.76 17.06 -14.79
C VAL A 49 47.02 16.71 -16.07
N SER A 50 46.87 17.66 -16.99
CA SER A 50 46.28 17.42 -18.30
C SER A 50 47.37 17.09 -19.33
N PHE A 51 47.01 16.37 -20.39
CA PHE A 51 47.77 16.19 -21.64
C PHE A 51 46.80 16.35 -22.80
N GLY A 52 47.01 17.32 -23.69
CA GLY A 52 46.07 17.58 -24.78
C GLY A 52 46.39 18.82 -25.62
N SER A 53 45.50 19.15 -26.56
CA SER A 53 45.49 20.41 -27.30
C SER A 53 44.12 20.66 -27.93
N LYS A 54 43.80 21.94 -28.20
CA LYS A 54 42.55 22.38 -28.87
C LYS A 54 41.27 21.73 -28.33
N ASP A 55 41.01 21.92 -27.04
CA ASP A 55 39.85 21.44 -26.28
C ASP A 55 39.72 19.90 -26.19
N GLN A 56 40.76 19.16 -26.59
CA GLN A 56 40.84 17.71 -26.47
C GLN A 56 42.01 17.32 -25.56
N PHE A 57 41.70 16.89 -24.34
CA PHE A 57 42.70 16.55 -23.31
C PHE A 57 42.28 15.34 -22.48
N VAL A 58 43.29 14.62 -21.99
CA VAL A 58 43.18 13.64 -20.90
C VAL A 58 43.70 14.27 -19.63
N VAL A 59 43.05 14.05 -18.48
CA VAL A 59 43.53 14.50 -17.17
C VAL A 59 43.79 13.28 -16.28
N LYS A 60 44.92 13.27 -15.58
CA LYS A 60 45.25 12.28 -14.54
C LYS A 60 45.71 12.95 -13.26
N THR A 61 45.38 12.36 -12.10
CA THR A 61 45.91 12.80 -10.81
C THR A 61 47.29 12.19 -10.60
N LEU A 62 48.33 13.02 -10.62
CA LEU A 62 49.73 12.59 -10.59
C LEU A 62 50.52 13.46 -9.61
N SER A 63 51.65 12.94 -9.12
CA SER A 63 52.62 13.66 -8.29
C SER A 63 54.04 13.40 -8.81
N GLY A 64 55.00 14.21 -8.36
CA GLY A 64 56.40 14.13 -8.77
C GLY A 64 56.66 14.66 -10.18
N ASN A 65 57.65 14.06 -10.83
CA ASN A 65 58.03 14.38 -12.21
C ASN A 65 57.24 13.47 -13.17
N VAL A 66 56.40 14.07 -13.99
CA VAL A 66 55.48 13.39 -14.90
C VAL A 66 55.97 13.53 -16.33
N ALA A 67 56.25 12.42 -17.01
CA ALA A 67 56.56 12.47 -18.45
C ALA A 67 55.32 12.86 -19.26
N CYS A 68 55.45 13.89 -20.10
CA CYS A 68 54.35 14.44 -20.90
C CYS A 68 54.18 13.66 -22.22
N THR A 69 53.77 12.39 -22.13
CA THR A 69 53.66 11.50 -23.30
C THR A 69 52.35 10.72 -23.30
N THR A 70 51.95 10.23 -24.47
CA THR A 70 50.79 9.36 -24.64
C THR A 70 50.86 8.13 -23.74
N ALA A 71 52.06 7.56 -23.52
CA ALA A 71 52.23 6.40 -22.64
C ALA A 71 51.83 6.70 -21.18
N THR A 72 52.24 7.86 -20.65
CA THR A 72 51.87 8.28 -19.29
C THR A 72 50.35 8.46 -19.15
N PHE A 73 49.70 9.01 -20.17
CA PHE A 73 48.28 9.34 -20.13
C PHE A 73 47.36 8.23 -20.68
N GLY A 74 47.92 7.18 -21.27
CA GLY A 74 47.22 5.96 -21.73
C GLY A 74 46.50 6.10 -23.07
N THR A 75 46.28 7.32 -23.57
CA THR A 75 45.66 7.57 -24.87
C THR A 75 46.12 8.91 -25.44
N ASP A 76 46.07 9.03 -26.77
CA ASP A 76 46.33 10.29 -27.48
C ASP A 76 44.99 11.01 -27.69
N PRO A 77 44.67 12.06 -26.93
CA PRO A 77 43.37 12.72 -27.01
C PRO A 77 43.16 13.49 -28.31
N ASN A 78 44.23 13.81 -29.04
CA ASN A 78 44.14 14.57 -30.29
C ASN A 78 45.20 14.06 -31.30
N PRO A 79 44.90 12.96 -32.00
CA PRO A 79 45.83 12.37 -32.96
C PRO A 79 46.23 13.36 -34.06
N ARG A 80 47.52 13.35 -34.44
CA ARG A 80 48.15 14.26 -35.42
C ARG A 80 48.28 15.72 -34.98
N GLN A 81 47.90 16.09 -33.76
CA GLN A 81 48.23 17.39 -33.17
C GLN A 81 49.35 17.24 -32.13
N THR A 82 50.13 18.30 -31.91
CA THR A 82 51.09 18.37 -30.81
C THR A 82 50.34 18.65 -29.52
N LYS A 83 50.60 17.87 -28.47
CA LYS A 83 49.96 18.04 -27.15
C LYS A 83 50.87 18.80 -26.20
N LYS A 84 50.27 19.31 -25.14
CA LYS A 84 50.95 19.96 -24.02
C LYS A 84 50.42 19.40 -22.72
N CYS A 85 51.26 19.39 -21.69
CA CYS A 85 50.83 19.12 -20.33
C CYS A 85 50.63 20.41 -19.55
N ALA A 86 49.63 20.40 -18.67
CA ALA A 86 49.36 21.50 -17.75
C ALA A 86 49.01 20.97 -16.37
N VAL A 87 49.43 21.65 -15.31
CA VAL A 87 49.06 21.33 -13.93
C VAL A 87 47.82 22.13 -13.55
N GLY A 88 46.79 21.45 -13.04
CA GLY A 88 45.61 22.06 -12.43
C GLY A 88 45.82 22.33 -10.94
N PRO A 89 44.97 23.11 -10.26
CA PRO A 89 45.17 23.53 -8.87
C PRO A 89 45.38 22.34 -7.90
N VAL A 90 46.22 22.54 -6.86
CA VAL A 90 46.43 21.54 -5.81
C VAL A 90 45.12 21.46 -5.00
N GLY A 91 44.49 20.28 -4.97
CA GLY A 91 43.22 20.12 -4.27
C GLY A 91 43.39 20.40 -2.78
N SER A 92 42.65 21.37 -2.24
CA SER A 92 42.40 21.42 -0.80
C SER A 92 41.77 20.09 -0.40
N THR A 93 42.19 19.51 0.73
CA THR A 93 41.56 18.32 1.31
C THR A 93 40.09 18.62 1.61
N THR A 94 39.22 18.33 0.65
CA THR A 94 37.77 18.29 0.82
C THR A 94 37.46 17.10 1.74
N PRO A 95 36.59 17.24 2.76
CA PRO A 95 36.09 16.10 3.50
C PRO A 95 35.48 15.08 2.52
N THR A 96 35.55 13.79 2.87
CA THR A 96 34.98 12.64 2.15
C THR A 96 33.70 13.03 1.40
N PRO A 97 33.59 12.77 0.08
CA PRO A 97 32.39 13.13 -0.66
C PRO A 97 31.18 12.46 0.00
N THR A 98 30.24 13.26 0.48
CA THR A 98 28.85 12.84 0.52
C THR A 98 28.51 12.36 -0.90
N PRO A 99 27.95 11.15 -1.09
CA PRO A 99 27.66 10.63 -2.43
C PRO A 99 26.90 11.68 -3.23
N THR A 100 27.38 12.00 -4.43
CA THR A 100 26.62 12.80 -5.40
C THR A 100 25.23 12.17 -5.48
N PRO A 101 24.13 12.91 -5.22
CA PRO A 101 22.80 12.36 -5.38
C PRO A 101 22.75 11.81 -6.81
N THR A 102 22.40 10.53 -6.94
CA THR A 102 21.85 10.00 -8.18
C THR A 102 20.93 11.07 -8.75
N PRO A 103 21.04 11.47 -10.04
CA PRO A 103 20.09 12.42 -10.61
C PRO A 103 18.73 11.96 -10.14
N THR A 104 18.05 12.79 -9.34
CA THR A 104 16.73 12.44 -8.83
C THR A 104 15.96 12.06 -10.08
N PRO A 105 15.55 10.79 -10.25
CA PRO A 105 14.74 10.44 -11.40
C PRO A 105 13.64 11.49 -11.40
N ALA A 106 13.52 12.26 -12.49
CA ALA A 106 12.50 13.30 -12.62
C ALA A 106 11.23 12.71 -12.01
N PRO A 107 10.62 13.34 -10.97
CA PRO A 107 9.76 12.66 -10.01
C PRO A 107 8.96 11.63 -10.75
N GLN A 108 9.32 10.35 -10.58
CA GLN A 108 8.60 9.29 -11.28
C GLN A 108 7.17 9.58 -10.88
N ALA A 109 6.34 9.97 -11.86
CA ALA A 109 4.99 10.37 -11.59
C ALA A 109 4.42 9.26 -10.72
N ALA A 110 4.13 9.59 -9.45
CA ALA A 110 3.77 8.57 -8.47
C ALA A 110 2.73 7.68 -9.15
N ALA A 111 2.99 6.38 -9.19
CA ALA A 111 2.22 5.45 -10.00
C ALA A 111 0.74 5.69 -9.68
N GLU A 112 -0.05 5.93 -10.73
CA GLU A 112 -1.47 6.26 -10.57
C GLU A 112 -2.19 5.07 -9.94
N ALA A 113 -2.48 5.17 -8.65
CA ALA A 113 -2.88 4.03 -7.83
C ALA A 113 -4.22 3.41 -8.28
N SER A 114 -5.02 4.16 -9.05
CA SER A 114 -6.27 3.68 -9.64
C SER A 114 -6.10 2.64 -10.75
N THR A 115 -4.89 2.51 -11.32
CA THR A 115 -4.54 1.53 -12.37
C THR A 115 -3.52 0.49 -11.90
N GLU A 116 -3.19 0.51 -10.62
CA GLU A 116 -2.25 -0.43 -10.01
C GLU A 116 -2.89 -1.82 -9.87
N ALA A 117 -2.10 -2.86 -10.14
CA ALA A 117 -2.49 -4.24 -9.86
C ALA A 117 -2.01 -4.65 -8.47
N ALA A 118 -2.61 -5.69 -7.89
CA ALA A 118 -2.14 -6.25 -6.63
C ALA A 118 -0.65 -6.65 -6.74
N PRO A 119 0.12 -6.48 -5.66
CA PRO A 119 1.51 -6.93 -5.61
C PRO A 119 1.67 -8.40 -5.97
N SER A 120 2.88 -8.81 -6.34
CA SER A 120 3.21 -10.23 -6.55
C SER A 120 3.15 -11.06 -5.26
N THR A 121 3.07 -10.40 -4.10
CA THR A 121 2.92 -11.01 -2.78
C THR A 121 1.44 -11.13 -2.39
N GLY A 122 1.11 -12.18 -1.63
CA GLY A 122 -0.25 -12.45 -1.17
C GLY A 122 -1.08 -13.29 -2.13
N TRP A 123 -2.20 -13.83 -1.64
CA TRP A 123 -3.06 -14.73 -2.40
C TRP A 123 -3.73 -14.07 -3.62
N ALA A 124 -3.98 -12.77 -3.60
CA ALA A 124 -4.50 -12.02 -4.74
C ALA A 124 -3.56 -11.98 -5.96
N SER A 125 -2.28 -12.34 -5.80
CA SER A 125 -1.32 -12.46 -6.91
C SER A 125 -1.43 -13.79 -7.68
N ARG A 126 -2.11 -14.77 -7.08
CA ARG A 126 -2.29 -16.11 -7.66
C ARG A 126 -3.48 -16.12 -8.62
N ASN A 127 -3.68 -17.24 -9.31
CA ASN A 127 -4.81 -17.40 -10.25
C ASN A 127 -4.89 -16.29 -11.32
N GLY A 128 -3.75 -15.93 -11.92
CA GLY A 128 -3.67 -14.85 -12.92
C GLY A 128 -3.55 -13.44 -12.34
N GLY A 129 -3.58 -13.28 -11.01
CA GLY A 129 -3.40 -12.00 -10.33
C GLY A 129 -4.67 -11.16 -10.27
N THR A 130 -4.57 -9.99 -9.63
CA THR A 130 -5.69 -9.06 -9.46
C THR A 130 -5.30 -7.71 -10.05
N THR A 131 -5.99 -7.29 -11.10
CA THR A 131 -5.74 -6.06 -11.85
C THR A 131 -6.90 -5.06 -11.78
N GLY A 132 -8.05 -5.49 -11.25
CA GLY A 132 -9.25 -4.66 -11.12
C GLY A 132 -9.66 -4.04 -12.45
N GLY A 133 -9.90 -2.73 -12.41
CA GLY A 133 -10.25 -1.90 -13.55
C GLY A 133 -9.08 -1.39 -14.38
N LYS A 134 -7.86 -1.89 -14.21
CA LYS A 134 -6.65 -1.35 -14.89
C LYS A 134 -6.81 -1.19 -16.41
N ALA A 135 -7.56 -2.07 -17.05
CA ALA A 135 -7.81 -2.04 -18.50
C ALA A 135 -8.99 -1.15 -18.92
N ALA A 136 -9.56 -0.36 -18.00
CA ALA A 136 -10.68 0.53 -18.29
C ALA A 136 -10.29 1.59 -19.34
N PRO A 137 -11.07 1.79 -20.41
CA PRO A 137 -10.91 2.96 -21.26
C PRO A 137 -11.21 4.23 -20.46
N SER A 138 -10.74 5.39 -20.94
CA SER A 138 -11.01 6.69 -20.30
C SER A 138 -12.50 6.98 -20.09
N THR A 139 -13.36 6.44 -20.95
CA THR A 139 -14.83 6.54 -20.87
C THR A 139 -15.46 5.66 -19.77
N ALA A 140 -14.68 4.75 -19.17
CA ALA A 140 -15.07 3.88 -18.06
C ALA A 140 -14.33 4.23 -16.76
N VAL A 141 -13.81 5.46 -16.67
CA VAL A 141 -13.27 6.05 -15.45
C VAL A 141 -14.28 7.07 -14.92
N TYR A 142 -14.91 6.74 -13.80
CA TYR A 142 -15.96 7.54 -13.18
C TYR A 142 -15.40 8.29 -11.97
N LYS A 143 -15.84 9.54 -11.77
CA LYS A 143 -15.58 10.30 -10.55
C LYS A 143 -16.92 10.57 -9.87
N VAL A 144 -17.08 10.14 -8.62
CA VAL A 144 -18.36 10.13 -7.92
C VAL A 144 -18.24 10.70 -6.50
N SER A 145 -19.28 11.38 -6.05
CA SER A 145 -19.36 12.08 -4.75
C SER A 145 -20.72 11.95 -4.08
N SER A 146 -21.59 11.10 -4.61
CA SER A 146 -22.93 10.86 -4.07
C SER A 146 -23.36 9.42 -4.32
N PRO A 147 -24.29 8.87 -3.52
CA PRO A 147 -24.82 7.54 -3.72
C PRO A 147 -25.38 7.32 -5.13
N SER A 148 -26.17 8.25 -5.67
CA SER A 148 -26.76 8.10 -6.99
C SER A 148 -25.71 7.97 -8.09
N GLN A 149 -24.64 8.78 -8.03
CA GLN A 149 -23.50 8.70 -8.94
C GLN A 149 -22.73 7.39 -8.78
N LEU A 150 -22.46 6.95 -7.55
CA LEU A 150 -21.77 5.70 -7.26
C LEU A 150 -22.55 4.50 -7.81
N LEU A 151 -23.85 4.42 -7.50
CA LEU A 151 -24.72 3.34 -7.95
C LEU A 151 -24.87 3.31 -9.48
N ALA A 152 -24.91 4.47 -10.13
CA ALA A 152 -24.91 4.56 -11.59
C ALA A 152 -23.59 4.06 -12.20
N ALA A 153 -22.44 4.46 -11.64
CA ALA A 153 -21.12 4.04 -12.10
C ALA A 153 -20.90 2.52 -11.94
N LEU A 154 -21.41 1.92 -10.86
CA LEU A 154 -21.34 0.47 -10.61
C LEU A 154 -22.13 -0.34 -11.64
N LYS A 155 -23.30 0.15 -12.05
CA LYS A 155 -24.13 -0.49 -13.08
C LYS A 155 -23.56 -0.32 -14.49
N ALA A 156 -22.73 0.69 -14.70
CA ALA A 156 -22.15 0.96 -16.00
C ALA A 156 -21.18 -0.15 -16.42
N GLN A 157 -21.06 -0.38 -17.74
CA GLN A 157 -20.06 -1.27 -18.34
C GLN A 157 -20.21 -2.77 -18.02
N GLY A 158 -21.23 -3.23 -17.28
CA GLY A 158 -21.39 -4.66 -16.94
C GLY A 158 -20.12 -5.21 -16.26
N ASP A 159 -19.60 -6.35 -16.74
CA ASP A 159 -18.32 -6.90 -16.27
C ASP A 159 -17.08 -6.34 -17.00
N ASN A 160 -17.24 -5.38 -17.93
CA ASN A 160 -16.09 -4.76 -18.56
C ASN A 160 -15.29 -3.91 -17.55
N PRO A 161 -13.95 -3.81 -17.74
CA PRO A 161 -13.08 -3.05 -16.87
C PRO A 161 -13.57 -1.63 -16.58
N LYS A 162 -13.66 -1.26 -15.30
CA LYS A 162 -14.06 0.09 -14.88
C LYS A 162 -13.31 0.56 -13.63
N ILE A 163 -13.07 1.87 -13.55
CA ILE A 163 -12.45 2.53 -12.40
C ILE A 163 -13.45 3.53 -11.86
N ILE A 164 -13.74 3.47 -10.56
CA ILE A 164 -14.67 4.36 -9.87
C ILE A 164 -13.89 5.08 -8.77
N LYS A 165 -13.67 6.38 -8.98
CA LYS A 165 -12.93 7.28 -8.09
C LYS A 165 -13.90 8.04 -7.18
N LEU A 166 -13.82 7.82 -5.89
CA LEU A 166 -14.68 8.42 -4.88
C LEU A 166 -14.00 9.65 -4.25
N TYR A 167 -14.75 10.71 -4.00
CA TYR A 167 -14.26 11.89 -3.29
C TYR A 167 -15.33 12.45 -2.36
N GLY A 168 -14.88 13.15 -1.31
CA GLY A 168 -15.75 13.63 -0.25
C GLY A 168 -16.38 12.49 0.54
N THR A 169 -17.55 12.74 1.14
CA THR A 169 -18.31 11.73 1.90
C THR A 169 -19.50 11.25 1.08
N ILE A 170 -19.57 9.95 0.84
CA ILE A 170 -20.74 9.28 0.25
C ILE A 170 -21.46 8.52 1.37
N ASP A 171 -22.59 9.07 1.81
CA ASP A 171 -23.47 8.43 2.79
C ASP A 171 -24.63 7.74 2.07
N MET A 172 -24.73 6.42 2.20
CA MET A 172 -25.80 5.65 1.55
C MET A 172 -27.19 5.93 2.12
N ALA A 173 -27.29 6.66 3.24
CA ALA A 173 -28.55 7.19 3.78
C ALA A 173 -28.86 8.63 3.30
N ALA A 174 -28.12 9.19 2.33
CA ALA A 174 -28.38 10.52 1.81
C ALA A 174 -29.69 10.62 1.01
N ALA A 175 -30.17 11.86 0.84
CA ALA A 175 -31.46 12.14 0.20
C ALA A 175 -31.58 11.62 -1.23
N ASP A 176 -30.50 11.63 -2.01
CA ASP A 176 -30.45 11.11 -3.39
C ASP A 176 -30.45 9.56 -3.45
N ASN A 177 -30.41 8.90 -2.30
CA ASN A 177 -30.68 7.47 -2.13
C ASN A 177 -31.90 7.20 -1.23
N GLY A 178 -32.83 8.15 -1.09
CA GLY A 178 -34.07 7.95 -0.33
C GLY A 178 -34.03 8.35 1.15
N GLY A 179 -32.93 8.94 1.62
CA GLY A 179 -32.80 9.43 3.00
C GLY A 179 -32.56 8.32 4.04
N PRO A 180 -32.75 8.64 5.34
CA PRO A 180 -32.54 7.69 6.44
C PRO A 180 -33.22 6.35 6.22
N PHE A 181 -32.56 5.24 6.58
CA PHE A 181 -33.16 3.92 6.47
C PHE A 181 -34.34 3.79 7.44
N LYS A 182 -35.44 3.22 6.95
CA LYS A 182 -36.69 3.09 7.71
C LYS A 182 -36.81 1.76 8.45
N SER A 183 -36.01 0.76 8.04
CA SER A 183 -35.99 -0.60 8.60
C SER A 183 -34.73 -1.33 8.12
N THR A 184 -34.39 -2.44 8.75
CA THR A 184 -33.32 -3.34 8.29
C THR A 184 -33.55 -3.79 6.85
N SER A 185 -34.78 -4.10 6.42
CA SER A 185 -35.05 -4.49 5.03
C SER A 185 -34.81 -3.36 4.03
N ASP A 186 -35.14 -2.12 4.41
CA ASP A 186 -34.85 -0.92 3.60
C ASP A 186 -33.34 -0.65 3.49
N GLN A 187 -32.63 -0.76 4.62
CA GLN A 187 -31.17 -0.67 4.65
C GLN A 187 -30.52 -1.76 3.80
N ALA A 188 -30.94 -3.02 3.94
CA ALA A 188 -30.42 -4.15 3.17
C ALA A 188 -30.59 -3.97 1.65
N LEU A 189 -31.60 -3.23 1.21
CA LEU A 189 -31.80 -2.91 -0.21
C LEU A 189 -30.93 -1.74 -0.66
N ARG A 190 -30.84 -0.67 0.15
CA ARG A 190 -30.27 0.63 -0.27
C ARG A 190 -28.81 0.85 0.12
N SER A 191 -28.28 0.17 1.13
CA SER A 191 -26.88 0.27 1.55
C SER A 191 -25.91 -0.44 0.58
N GLN A 192 -26.43 -1.24 -0.34
CA GLN A 192 -25.65 -2.16 -1.16
C GLN A 192 -24.85 -1.45 -2.26
N ILE A 193 -23.53 -1.62 -2.20
CA ILE A 193 -22.56 -1.17 -3.20
C ILE A 193 -22.05 -2.44 -3.87
N LYS A 194 -22.83 -2.92 -4.85
CA LYS A 194 -22.54 -4.17 -5.57
C LYS A 194 -21.44 -3.93 -6.60
N VAL A 195 -20.23 -4.40 -6.31
CA VAL A 195 -19.07 -4.24 -7.18
C VAL A 195 -19.00 -5.43 -8.15
N GLY A 196 -19.08 -5.14 -9.45
CA GLY A 196 -18.97 -6.14 -10.51
C GLY A 196 -17.54 -6.61 -10.77
N SER A 197 -17.36 -7.57 -11.69
CA SER A 197 -16.02 -8.03 -12.05
C SER A 197 -15.18 -6.92 -12.69
N ASN A 198 -13.84 -7.09 -12.68
CA ASN A 198 -12.90 -6.18 -13.34
C ASN A 198 -13.04 -4.71 -12.91
N SER A 199 -13.23 -4.49 -11.61
CA SER A 199 -13.55 -3.16 -11.07
C SER A 199 -12.50 -2.69 -10.07
N THR A 200 -12.12 -1.41 -10.17
CA THR A 200 -11.35 -0.71 -9.12
C THR A 200 -12.22 0.35 -8.49
N LEU A 201 -12.51 0.22 -7.20
CA LEU A 201 -13.14 1.23 -6.36
C LEU A 201 -12.04 1.92 -5.53
N ILE A 202 -11.85 3.23 -5.69
CA ILE A 202 -10.73 3.92 -5.04
C ILE A 202 -11.06 5.34 -4.59
N GLY A 203 -10.65 5.74 -3.38
CA GLY A 203 -10.77 7.12 -2.93
C GLY A 203 -9.67 8.03 -3.49
N THR A 204 -9.99 9.28 -3.83
CA THR A 204 -9.01 10.25 -4.37
C THR A 204 -8.24 11.04 -3.31
N GLY A 205 -8.76 11.13 -2.09
CA GLY A 205 -8.18 11.89 -0.99
C GLY A 205 -8.09 11.05 0.29
N SER A 206 -7.32 11.52 1.26
CA SER A 206 -7.22 10.88 2.59
C SER A 206 -8.52 10.95 3.39
N ASP A 207 -9.40 11.89 3.02
CA ASP A 207 -10.68 12.20 3.64
C ASP A 207 -11.88 11.60 2.91
N THR A 208 -11.67 10.84 1.82
CA THR A 208 -12.75 10.15 1.12
C THR A 208 -13.42 9.15 2.06
N ARG A 209 -14.71 9.37 2.32
CA ARG A 209 -15.51 8.56 3.24
C ARG A 209 -16.64 7.84 2.52
N LEU A 210 -16.86 6.60 2.92
CA LEU A 210 -18.05 5.84 2.61
C LEU A 210 -18.77 5.53 3.92
N VAL A 211 -20.02 5.92 4.04
CA VAL A 211 -20.81 5.82 5.27
C VAL A 211 -22.08 5.04 4.99
N ASN A 212 -22.50 4.20 5.96
CA ASN A 212 -23.77 3.45 5.91
C ASN A 212 -23.88 2.47 4.72
N GLY A 213 -22.76 2.13 4.08
CA GLY A 213 -22.71 1.29 2.89
C GLY A 213 -22.11 -0.08 3.16
N THR A 214 -22.59 -1.08 2.42
CA THR A 214 -22.00 -2.43 2.36
C THR A 214 -21.43 -2.66 0.97
N ILE A 215 -20.10 -2.72 0.86
CA ILE A 215 -19.42 -3.11 -0.37
C ILE A 215 -19.58 -4.62 -0.56
N SER A 216 -20.46 -5.01 -1.48
CA SER A 216 -20.77 -6.41 -1.77
C SER A 216 -20.02 -6.87 -3.02
N ILE A 217 -19.01 -7.74 -2.81
CA ILE A 217 -18.25 -8.43 -3.86
C ILE A 217 -18.73 -9.88 -3.86
N SER A 218 -19.74 -10.17 -4.67
CA SER A 218 -20.46 -11.46 -4.62
C SER A 218 -20.60 -12.11 -5.99
N GLY A 219 -20.04 -13.32 -6.14
CA GLY A 219 -20.11 -14.08 -7.40
C GLY A 219 -19.31 -13.46 -8.53
N VAL A 220 -18.26 -12.69 -8.22
CA VAL A 220 -17.47 -11.91 -9.18
C VAL A 220 -15.98 -12.19 -9.03
N GLN A 221 -15.17 -11.63 -9.92
CA GLN A 221 -13.72 -11.74 -9.82
C GLN A 221 -12.97 -10.48 -10.24
N ASN A 222 -11.70 -10.41 -9.85
CA ASN A 222 -10.78 -9.35 -10.25
C ASN A 222 -11.25 -7.96 -9.78
N VAL A 223 -11.29 -7.76 -8.46
CA VAL A 223 -11.80 -6.54 -7.83
C VAL A 223 -10.76 -5.90 -6.92
N ILE A 224 -10.65 -4.58 -6.96
CA ILE A 224 -9.76 -3.78 -6.11
C ILE A 224 -10.58 -2.74 -5.33
N VAL A 225 -10.35 -2.63 -4.02
CA VAL A 225 -10.96 -1.61 -3.14
C VAL A 225 -9.86 -0.89 -2.36
N ARG A 226 -9.67 0.41 -2.58
CA ARG A 226 -8.51 1.14 -2.02
C ARG A 226 -8.77 2.56 -1.55
N ASN A 227 -7.97 3.04 -0.59
CA ASN A 227 -7.92 4.44 -0.17
C ASN A 227 -9.28 5.02 0.27
N LEU A 228 -10.13 4.23 0.92
CA LEU A 228 -11.41 4.67 1.47
C LEU A 228 -11.39 4.64 3.00
N THR A 229 -11.93 5.69 3.63
CA THR A 229 -12.38 5.58 5.02
C THR A 229 -13.81 5.05 5.00
N ILE A 230 -13.99 3.82 5.44
CA ILE A 230 -15.26 3.12 5.48
C ILE A 230 -15.77 3.16 6.92
N VAL A 231 -16.85 3.89 7.14
CA VAL A 231 -17.57 3.90 8.42
C VAL A 231 -18.49 2.68 8.43
N ASN A 232 -18.29 1.79 9.38
CA ASN A 232 -19.01 0.54 9.49
C ASN A 232 -20.53 0.80 9.55
N PRO A 233 -21.34 0.06 8.77
CA PRO A 233 -22.77 0.28 8.75
C PRO A 233 -23.38 -0.11 10.10
N CYS A 234 -24.10 0.84 10.71
CA CYS A 234 -24.90 0.61 11.90
C CYS A 234 -26.31 0.20 11.45
N ASP A 235 -26.74 -1.01 11.78
CA ASP A 235 -28.10 -1.49 11.52
C ASP A 235 -29.11 -0.62 12.28
N VAL A 236 -30.15 -0.15 11.58
CA VAL A 236 -31.19 0.69 12.17
C VAL A 236 -32.13 -0.07 13.10
N SER A 237 -32.22 -1.41 12.98
CA SER A 237 -33.06 -2.24 13.83
C SER A 237 -32.39 -3.55 14.26
N PRO A 238 -31.33 -3.51 15.10
CA PRO A 238 -30.70 -4.71 15.65
C PRO A 238 -31.71 -5.60 16.37
N VAL A 239 -31.51 -6.91 16.28
CA VAL A 239 -32.43 -7.94 16.80
C VAL A 239 -31.87 -8.55 18.08
N TRP A 240 -32.69 -8.62 19.13
CA TRP A 240 -32.34 -9.31 20.38
C TRP A 240 -32.59 -10.81 20.23
N ASP A 241 -31.56 -11.63 20.50
CA ASP A 241 -31.67 -13.07 20.67
C ASP A 241 -31.36 -13.45 22.12
N PRO A 242 -32.34 -13.87 22.95
CA PRO A 242 -32.10 -14.28 24.32
C PRO A 242 -31.29 -15.58 24.45
N ASN A 243 -31.14 -16.36 23.36
CA ASN A 243 -30.43 -17.64 23.35
C ASN A 243 -29.01 -17.52 22.78
N ASP A 244 -28.62 -16.34 22.30
CA ASP A 244 -27.24 -16.08 21.87
C ASP A 244 -26.34 -15.88 23.09
N GLY A 245 -25.61 -16.93 23.44
CA GLY A 245 -24.77 -16.98 24.63
C GLY A 245 -25.58 -17.12 25.93
N SER A 246 -24.89 -17.07 27.07
CA SER A 246 -25.50 -17.32 28.39
C SER A 246 -26.43 -16.21 28.89
N SER A 247 -26.46 -15.06 28.21
CA SER A 247 -27.18 -13.85 28.65
C SER A 247 -27.90 -13.13 27.52
N GLY A 248 -28.07 -13.78 26.36
CA GLY A 248 -28.61 -13.21 25.13
C GLY A 248 -27.71 -12.15 24.49
N ASN A 249 -27.88 -11.81 23.22
CA ASN A 249 -27.12 -10.75 22.55
C ASN A 249 -27.99 -9.97 21.56
N TRP A 250 -27.58 -8.74 21.25
CA TRP A 250 -28.09 -7.99 20.11
C TRP A 250 -27.25 -8.31 18.87
N ASN A 251 -27.92 -8.62 17.77
CA ASN A 251 -27.32 -8.97 16.50
C ASN A 251 -27.74 -7.99 15.40
N SER A 252 -26.81 -7.71 14.50
CA SER A 252 -26.95 -6.81 13.36
C SER A 252 -26.49 -7.51 12.10
N GLU A 253 -26.93 -7.04 10.93
CA GLU A 253 -26.82 -7.79 9.68
C GLU A 253 -25.74 -7.28 8.71
N PHE A 254 -25.18 -6.10 8.96
CA PHE A 254 -24.42 -5.37 7.94
C PHE A 254 -22.92 -5.34 8.23
N ASP A 255 -22.16 -5.78 7.23
CA ASP A 255 -20.72 -5.63 7.19
C ASP A 255 -20.33 -4.46 6.25
N SER A 256 -19.17 -3.85 6.50
CA SER A 256 -18.57 -2.84 5.61
C SER A 256 -18.20 -3.41 4.25
N VAL A 257 -17.50 -4.55 4.21
CA VAL A 257 -17.09 -5.26 3.00
C VAL A 257 -17.43 -6.74 3.13
N VAL A 258 -18.14 -7.28 2.14
CA VAL A 258 -18.46 -8.71 2.06
C VAL A 258 -17.90 -9.29 0.77
N ILE A 259 -17.00 -10.26 0.90
CA ILE A 259 -16.45 -11.04 -0.21
C ILE A 259 -17.02 -12.45 -0.15
N SER A 260 -17.96 -12.76 -1.04
CA SER A 260 -18.68 -14.03 -1.06
C SER A 260 -18.63 -14.68 -2.43
N LYS A 261 -18.33 -15.98 -2.53
CA LYS A 261 -18.26 -16.71 -3.82
C LYS A 261 -17.42 -15.97 -4.88
N SER A 262 -16.36 -15.28 -4.47
CA SER A 262 -15.60 -14.36 -5.34
C SER A 262 -14.11 -14.68 -5.35
N LYS A 263 -13.42 -14.29 -6.41
CA LYS A 263 -12.00 -14.63 -6.61
C LYS A 263 -11.16 -13.42 -6.99
N ASN A 264 -9.89 -13.40 -6.60
CA ASN A 264 -8.94 -12.35 -6.99
C ASN A 264 -9.41 -10.97 -6.55
N VAL A 265 -9.32 -10.73 -5.24
CA VAL A 265 -9.77 -9.48 -4.60
C VAL A 265 -8.63 -8.86 -3.80
N TRP A 266 -8.41 -7.56 -3.98
CA TRP A 266 -7.40 -6.81 -3.25
C TRP A 266 -8.03 -5.63 -2.51
N VAL A 267 -7.92 -5.64 -1.19
CA VAL A 267 -8.42 -4.57 -0.31
C VAL A 267 -7.23 -3.91 0.36
N ASP A 268 -6.94 -2.66 0.01
CA ASP A 268 -5.66 -2.02 0.37
C ASP A 268 -5.71 -0.53 0.70
N HIS A 269 -4.96 -0.11 1.74
CA HIS A 269 -4.91 1.28 2.20
C HIS A 269 -6.28 1.87 2.56
N ASN A 270 -7.20 1.07 3.08
CA ASN A 270 -8.49 1.56 3.60
C ASN A 270 -8.41 1.78 5.12
N VAL A 271 -9.30 2.60 5.63
CA VAL A 271 -9.62 2.69 7.06
C VAL A 271 -11.01 2.07 7.26
N PHE A 272 -11.20 1.24 8.28
CA PHE A 272 -12.50 0.71 8.71
C PHE A 272 -12.73 1.15 10.15
N THR A 273 -13.86 1.77 10.46
CA THR A 273 -14.12 2.30 11.81
C THR A 273 -15.61 2.42 12.13
N ASP A 274 -15.97 2.26 13.40
CA ASP A 274 -17.32 2.62 13.89
C ASP A 274 -17.45 4.14 14.12
N ALA A 275 -16.33 4.87 14.21
CA ALA A 275 -16.37 6.31 14.45
C ALA A 275 -17.11 7.05 13.30
N PRO A 276 -17.98 8.03 13.63
CA PRO A 276 -18.14 8.66 14.95
C PRO A 276 -19.17 7.98 15.88
N ILE A 277 -19.87 6.93 15.43
CA ILE A 277 -20.88 6.23 16.23
C ILE A 277 -20.23 4.97 16.82
N THR A 278 -19.43 5.14 17.87
CA THR A 278 -18.80 4.01 18.56
C THR A 278 -19.79 3.29 19.49
N ASP A 279 -19.49 2.05 19.87
CA ASP A 279 -20.42 1.18 20.62
C ASP A 279 -20.87 1.77 21.97
N ASP A 280 -20.08 2.65 22.59
CA ASP A 280 -20.43 3.36 23.83
C ASP A 280 -21.44 4.50 23.64
N THR A 281 -21.71 4.89 22.39
CA THR A 281 -22.76 5.88 22.04
C THR A 281 -24.13 5.23 21.81
N LEU A 282 -24.16 3.90 21.69
CA LEU A 282 -25.38 3.14 21.42
C LEU A 282 -26.23 2.96 22.69
N PRO A 283 -27.57 2.86 22.55
CA PRO A 283 -28.44 2.64 23.70
C PRO A 283 -28.19 1.25 24.33
N VAL A 284 -28.42 1.15 25.63
CA VAL A 284 -28.44 -0.12 26.36
C VAL A 284 -29.88 -0.60 26.48
N ALA A 285 -30.14 -1.84 26.08
CA ALA A 285 -31.43 -2.51 26.23
C ALA A 285 -31.18 -3.99 26.57
N ASN A 286 -32.07 -4.60 27.36
CA ASN A 286 -31.90 -5.98 27.85
C ASN A 286 -30.57 -6.19 28.61
N GLY A 287 -30.07 -5.14 29.28
CA GLY A 287 -28.82 -5.17 30.04
C GLY A 287 -27.55 -5.19 29.19
N LYS A 288 -27.65 -5.02 27.87
CA LYS A 288 -26.53 -5.03 26.93
C LYS A 288 -26.57 -3.83 25.99
N VAL A 289 -25.42 -3.44 25.47
CA VAL A 289 -25.34 -2.48 24.35
C VAL A 289 -26.14 -3.05 23.19
N LYS A 290 -27.03 -2.24 22.62
CA LYS A 290 -27.80 -2.59 21.42
C LYS A 290 -26.89 -2.52 20.20
N GLN A 291 -26.06 -3.55 20.07
CA GLN A 291 -24.98 -3.67 19.09
C GLN A 291 -25.52 -3.51 17.66
N CYS A 292 -25.20 -2.39 17.01
CA CYS A 292 -25.65 -2.10 15.65
C CYS A 292 -24.65 -2.50 14.56
N HIS A 293 -23.41 -2.82 14.92
CA HIS A 293 -22.39 -3.23 13.97
C HIS A 293 -22.25 -4.76 13.92
N ASP A 294 -21.97 -5.31 12.74
CA ASP A 294 -21.51 -6.70 12.59
C ASP A 294 -20.02 -6.76 12.24
N GLY A 295 -19.67 -7.12 11.00
CA GLY A 295 -18.30 -7.25 10.51
C GLY A 295 -17.71 -6.02 9.84
N ALA A 296 -16.40 -5.86 9.87
CA ALA A 296 -15.72 -4.87 9.03
C ALA A 296 -15.43 -5.44 7.62
N LEU A 297 -14.77 -6.60 7.55
CA LEU A 297 -14.46 -7.24 6.26
C LEU A 297 -14.55 -8.76 6.40
N ASP A 298 -15.53 -9.33 5.72
CA ASP A 298 -15.82 -10.76 5.75
C ASP A 298 -15.51 -11.45 4.42
N VAL A 299 -14.93 -12.66 4.51
CA VAL A 299 -14.63 -13.53 3.37
C VAL A 299 -15.28 -14.89 3.58
N LYS A 300 -16.29 -15.22 2.78
CA LYS A 300 -17.15 -16.40 3.01
C LYS A 300 -17.51 -17.15 1.73
N ASN A 301 -18.10 -18.33 1.89
CA ASN A 301 -18.76 -19.09 0.82
C ASN A 301 -17.83 -19.40 -0.37
N GLY A 302 -16.69 -20.03 -0.12
CA GLY A 302 -15.78 -20.50 -1.16
C GLY A 302 -15.03 -19.38 -1.90
N SER A 303 -14.96 -18.17 -1.33
CA SER A 303 -14.12 -17.11 -1.88
C SER A 303 -12.63 -17.48 -1.82
N ASP A 304 -11.84 -17.00 -2.77
CA ASP A 304 -10.41 -17.33 -2.89
C ASP A 304 -9.57 -16.18 -3.45
N TYR A 305 -8.26 -16.28 -3.27
CA TYR A 305 -7.28 -15.35 -3.84
C TYR A 305 -7.51 -13.91 -3.35
N VAL A 306 -7.63 -13.74 -2.04
CA VAL A 306 -7.88 -12.43 -1.41
C VAL A 306 -6.62 -11.94 -0.71
N THR A 307 -6.26 -10.68 -0.92
CA THR A 307 -5.22 -9.98 -0.14
C THR A 307 -5.82 -8.75 0.53
N VAL A 308 -5.62 -8.64 1.83
CA VAL A 308 -5.99 -7.50 2.67
C VAL A 308 -4.68 -6.89 3.18
N SER A 309 -4.28 -5.75 2.62
CA SER A 309 -2.97 -5.16 2.91
C SER A 309 -2.98 -3.68 3.27
N ASN A 310 -2.10 -3.23 4.16
CA ASN A 310 -1.96 -1.81 4.51
C ASN A 310 -3.27 -1.13 4.96
N ASN A 311 -4.26 -1.88 5.44
CA ASN A 311 -5.50 -1.27 5.95
C ASN A 311 -5.33 -0.92 7.43
N ARG A 312 -6.09 0.06 7.90
CA ARG A 312 -6.27 0.33 9.33
C ARG A 312 -7.70 -0.05 9.71
N PHE A 313 -7.83 -1.03 10.60
CA PHE A 313 -9.10 -1.37 11.25
C PHE A 313 -9.05 -0.78 12.64
N GLU A 314 -10.04 0.02 13.02
CA GLU A 314 -10.03 0.67 14.32
C GLU A 314 -11.39 0.77 14.97
N LEU A 315 -11.40 0.74 16.32
CA LEU A 315 -12.59 1.01 17.13
C LEU A 315 -13.78 0.16 16.69
N HIS A 316 -13.63 -1.16 16.79
CA HIS A 316 -14.65 -2.09 16.31
C HIS A 316 -14.59 -3.44 17.04
N THR A 317 -15.73 -4.10 17.16
CA THR A 317 -15.83 -5.36 17.93
C THR A 317 -15.46 -6.59 17.10
N LYS A 318 -16.23 -6.93 16.05
CA LYS A 318 -16.12 -8.20 15.29
C LYS A 318 -15.48 -7.95 13.92
N ASN A 319 -14.15 -7.95 13.80
CA ASN A 319 -13.54 -7.34 12.62
C ASN A 319 -13.60 -8.13 11.29
N ASN A 320 -12.98 -9.30 11.21
CA ASN A 320 -12.85 -10.08 9.98
C ASN A 320 -13.18 -11.55 10.18
N LEU A 321 -14.27 -12.02 9.59
CA LEU A 321 -14.65 -13.42 9.57
C LEU A 321 -14.26 -14.08 8.26
N ILE A 322 -13.45 -15.14 8.34
CA ILE A 322 -13.06 -15.99 7.22
C ILE A 322 -13.74 -17.36 7.40
N GLY A 323 -14.80 -17.60 6.63
CA GLY A 323 -15.66 -18.78 6.76
C GLY A 323 -16.71 -18.62 7.88
N SER A 324 -17.98 -18.60 7.48
CA SER A 324 -19.08 -18.19 8.36
C SER A 324 -19.57 -19.26 9.33
N SER A 325 -19.41 -20.55 9.01
CA SER A 325 -19.92 -21.66 9.83
C SER A 325 -19.00 -22.88 9.81
N ASP A 326 -18.98 -23.65 10.90
CA ASP A 326 -18.33 -24.98 10.96
C ASP A 326 -19.05 -25.98 10.02
N SER A 327 -20.33 -25.75 9.72
CA SER A 327 -21.15 -26.61 8.85
C SER A 327 -21.07 -26.28 7.36
N THR A 328 -20.43 -25.18 6.97
CA THR A 328 -20.21 -24.81 5.56
C THR A 328 -19.02 -25.59 5.01
N THR A 329 -19.15 -26.92 4.91
CA THR A 329 -18.05 -27.80 4.46
C THR A 329 -17.61 -27.53 3.01
N SER A 330 -18.42 -26.82 2.22
CA SER A 330 -18.03 -26.31 0.90
C SER A 330 -16.91 -25.26 0.95
N ASP A 331 -16.57 -24.71 2.12
CA ASP A 331 -15.41 -23.83 2.30
C ASP A 331 -14.08 -24.62 2.41
N ALA A 332 -14.14 -25.95 2.58
CA ALA A 332 -12.94 -26.78 2.63
C ALA A 332 -12.17 -26.73 1.29
N GLY A 333 -10.89 -26.36 1.34
CA GLY A 333 -10.05 -26.19 0.15
C GLY A 333 -10.12 -24.79 -0.48
N HIS A 334 -10.97 -23.91 0.06
CA HIS A 334 -11.12 -22.51 -0.35
C HIS A 334 -10.63 -21.55 0.76
N LEU A 335 -11.08 -20.30 0.72
CA LEU A 335 -10.77 -19.25 1.70
C LEU A 335 -9.27 -18.97 1.79
N THR A 336 -8.63 -18.87 0.63
CA THR A 336 -7.23 -18.44 0.50
C THR A 336 -7.09 -16.92 0.68
N VAL A 337 -6.61 -16.49 1.85
CA VAL A 337 -6.58 -15.07 2.25
C VAL A 337 -5.22 -14.68 2.81
N THR A 338 -4.70 -13.51 2.42
CA THR A 338 -3.50 -12.91 3.01
C THR A 338 -3.87 -11.65 3.77
N PHE A 339 -3.36 -11.52 5.00
CA PHE A 339 -3.36 -10.28 5.76
C PHE A 339 -1.92 -9.82 5.95
N ASN A 340 -1.57 -8.63 5.46
CA ASN A 340 -0.25 -8.07 5.71
C ASN A 340 -0.18 -6.56 5.87
N ASN A 341 0.72 -6.11 6.72
CA ASN A 341 0.95 -4.68 6.95
C ASN A 341 -0.31 -3.92 7.41
N ASN A 342 -1.34 -4.62 7.93
CA ASN A 342 -2.52 -3.97 8.46
C ASN A 342 -2.28 -3.50 9.90
N HIS A 343 -2.94 -2.41 10.28
CA HIS A 343 -3.04 -1.92 11.65
C HIS A 343 -4.40 -2.29 12.23
N PHE A 344 -4.43 -3.02 13.33
CA PHE A 344 -5.64 -3.32 14.09
C PHE A 344 -5.58 -2.56 15.41
N LEU A 345 -6.26 -1.42 15.50
CA LEU A 345 -6.22 -0.50 16.63
C LEU A 345 -7.51 -0.56 17.45
N ASN A 346 -7.43 -1.05 18.69
CA ASN A 346 -8.60 -1.22 19.57
C ASN A 346 -9.70 -2.05 18.88
N VAL A 347 -9.29 -3.17 18.29
CA VAL A 347 -10.18 -4.20 17.75
C VAL A 347 -10.37 -5.27 18.81
N SER A 348 -11.63 -5.58 19.15
CA SER A 348 -11.92 -6.52 20.25
C SER A 348 -11.61 -7.96 19.86
N GLU A 349 -12.03 -8.38 18.67
CA GLU A 349 -11.84 -9.75 18.19
C GLU A 349 -11.87 -9.90 16.66
N ARG A 350 -11.52 -11.11 16.20
CA ARG A 350 -11.58 -11.53 14.79
C ARG A 350 -10.64 -10.73 13.90
N ALA A 351 -9.35 -10.69 14.21
CA ALA A 351 -8.33 -10.04 13.39
C ALA A 351 -7.27 -11.02 12.83
N PRO A 352 -7.63 -11.97 11.95
CA PRO A 352 -8.97 -12.45 11.58
C PRO A 352 -9.43 -13.63 12.47
N ARG A 353 -10.71 -14.05 12.34
CA ARG A 353 -11.18 -15.36 12.79
C ARG A 353 -11.36 -16.29 11.60
N VAL A 354 -10.73 -17.46 11.61
CA VAL A 354 -10.64 -18.36 10.45
C VAL A 354 -11.33 -19.69 10.71
N ARG A 355 -12.04 -20.18 9.69
CA ARG A 355 -12.46 -21.57 9.51
C ARG A 355 -12.00 -22.06 8.14
N PHE A 356 -11.59 -23.32 8.05
CA PHE A 356 -11.13 -24.04 6.84
C PHE A 356 -9.91 -23.46 6.10
N GLY A 357 -9.87 -22.14 5.92
CA GLY A 357 -9.03 -21.43 4.95
C GLY A 357 -7.54 -21.54 5.19
N MET A 358 -6.82 -21.41 4.08
CA MET A 358 -5.35 -21.28 4.02
C MET A 358 -4.97 -19.81 4.12
N VAL A 359 -4.80 -19.34 5.36
CA VAL A 359 -4.63 -17.91 5.65
C VAL A 359 -3.19 -17.59 6.02
N HIS A 360 -2.58 -16.65 5.29
CA HIS A 360 -1.25 -16.12 5.58
C HIS A 360 -1.36 -14.77 6.29
N ILE A 361 -0.78 -14.64 7.48
CA ILE A 361 -0.84 -13.42 8.31
C ILE A 361 0.58 -12.97 8.62
N TYR A 362 1.05 -11.89 8.03
CA TYR A 362 2.42 -11.43 8.29
C TYR A 362 2.57 -9.91 8.40
N ASN A 363 3.51 -9.46 9.24
CA ASN A 363 3.80 -8.04 9.46
C ASN A 363 2.59 -7.16 9.75
N ASN A 364 1.55 -7.70 10.40
CA ASN A 364 0.45 -6.90 10.91
C ASN A 364 0.80 -6.36 12.29
N TYR A 365 0.31 -5.16 12.58
CA TYR A 365 0.43 -4.52 13.88
C TYR A 365 -0.91 -4.55 14.60
N PHE A 366 -0.96 -5.18 15.77
CA PHE A 366 -2.14 -5.24 16.63
C PHE A 366 -1.87 -4.38 17.84
N GLU A 367 -2.71 -3.37 18.07
CA GLU A 367 -2.56 -2.39 19.13
C GLU A 367 -3.88 -2.31 19.91
N GLY A 368 -3.83 -2.36 21.24
CA GLY A 368 -5.01 -2.20 22.07
C GLY A 368 -4.80 -2.53 23.53
N SER A 369 -5.90 -2.74 24.26
CA SER A 369 -5.87 -3.10 25.68
C SER A 369 -6.96 -4.10 26.02
N ARG A 370 -6.62 -5.10 26.84
CA ARG A 370 -7.60 -6.04 27.42
C ARG A 370 -8.60 -5.35 28.36
N SER A 371 -8.29 -4.13 28.80
CA SER A 371 -9.12 -3.29 29.68
C SER A 371 -9.62 -2.02 28.99
N HIS A 372 -9.52 -1.94 27.66
CA HIS A 372 -10.07 -0.81 26.92
C HIS A 372 -11.58 -0.69 27.21
N LYS A 373 -12.05 0.54 27.48
CA LYS A 373 -13.39 0.79 28.02
C LYS A 373 -14.52 0.40 27.06
N VAL A 374 -14.33 0.64 25.76
CA VAL A 374 -15.35 0.43 24.73
C VAL A 374 -15.11 -0.88 23.98
N TYR A 375 -13.92 -1.02 23.40
CA TYR A 375 -13.46 -2.18 22.64
C TYR A 375 -12.37 -2.99 23.37
N PRO A 376 -12.67 -3.68 24.48
CA PRO A 376 -11.70 -4.50 25.19
C PRO A 376 -11.17 -5.62 24.29
N HIS A 377 -9.86 -5.79 24.24
CA HIS A 377 -9.24 -6.88 23.48
C HIS A 377 -9.57 -8.24 24.10
N HIS A 378 -10.24 -9.09 23.32
CA HIS A 378 -10.53 -10.48 23.68
C HIS A 378 -9.42 -11.39 23.15
N TYR A 379 -9.18 -11.34 21.84
CA TYR A 379 -8.14 -12.06 21.10
C TYR A 379 -7.91 -11.41 19.73
N SER A 380 -6.75 -11.66 19.09
CA SER A 380 -6.49 -11.19 17.72
C SER A 380 -6.84 -12.27 16.70
N ILE A 381 -6.06 -13.36 16.63
CA ILE A 381 -6.24 -14.41 15.63
C ILE A 381 -7.11 -15.53 16.20
N GLY A 382 -8.24 -15.78 15.54
CA GLY A 382 -9.14 -16.88 15.86
C GLY A 382 -8.79 -18.13 15.04
N VAL A 383 -8.22 -19.14 15.69
CA VAL A 383 -7.91 -20.46 15.11
C VAL A 383 -9.14 -21.36 15.23
N GLY A 384 -10.13 -21.14 14.38
CA GLY A 384 -11.42 -21.85 14.41
C GLY A 384 -11.38 -23.23 13.74
N TYR A 385 -12.57 -23.74 13.40
CA TYR A 385 -12.75 -25.08 12.83
C TYR A 385 -11.93 -25.31 11.55
N GLN A 386 -11.08 -26.32 11.56
CA GLN A 386 -10.20 -26.70 10.45
C GLN A 386 -9.38 -25.55 9.82
N ALA A 387 -9.15 -24.46 10.55
CA ALA A 387 -8.33 -23.35 10.07
C ALA A 387 -6.91 -23.81 9.74
N LYS A 388 -6.26 -23.22 8.72
CA LYS A 388 -4.89 -23.54 8.33
C LYS A 388 -4.08 -22.25 8.22
N ILE A 389 -3.56 -21.77 9.34
CA ILE A 389 -2.95 -20.43 9.43
C ILE A 389 -1.43 -20.51 9.44
N ILE A 390 -0.77 -19.76 8.55
CA ILE A 390 0.65 -19.45 8.64
C ILE A 390 0.77 -18.01 9.12
N SER A 391 1.36 -17.80 10.30
CA SER A 391 1.59 -16.48 10.91
C SER A 391 3.09 -16.18 10.95
N GLN A 392 3.53 -15.00 10.51
CA GLN A 392 4.95 -14.65 10.46
C GLN A 392 5.21 -13.20 10.86
N ASN A 393 6.10 -12.99 11.82
CA ASN A 393 6.61 -11.68 12.19
C ASN A 393 5.51 -10.62 12.38
N ASN A 394 4.47 -10.92 13.15
CA ASN A 394 3.47 -9.94 13.56
C ASN A 394 3.87 -9.28 14.89
N ALA A 395 3.38 -8.08 15.17
CA ALA A 395 3.60 -7.39 16.43
C ALA A 395 2.28 -7.19 17.17
N PHE A 396 2.15 -7.78 18.36
CA PHE A 396 0.98 -7.69 19.23
C PHE A 396 1.29 -6.81 20.45
N ASP A 397 1.00 -5.52 20.35
CA ASP A 397 1.09 -4.56 21.46
C ASP A 397 -0.27 -4.42 22.14
N ILE A 398 -0.62 -5.44 22.92
CA ILE A 398 -1.88 -5.51 23.65
C ILE A 398 -1.62 -5.32 25.14
N ALA A 399 -1.95 -4.15 25.67
CA ALA A 399 -1.82 -3.86 27.09
C ALA A 399 -2.62 -4.86 27.93
N GLY A 400 -1.96 -5.42 28.95
CA GLY A 400 -2.52 -6.47 29.81
C GLY A 400 -2.42 -7.90 29.26
N ALA A 401 -1.87 -8.10 28.04
CA ALA A 401 -1.58 -9.43 27.52
C ALA A 401 -0.12 -9.84 27.82
N SER A 402 0.09 -11.11 28.15
CA SER A 402 1.40 -11.69 28.46
C SER A 402 1.57 -13.13 27.94
N THR A 403 0.48 -13.77 27.50
CA THR A 403 0.51 -15.15 26.97
C THR A 403 -0.02 -15.21 25.55
N CYS A 404 0.48 -16.15 24.77
CA CYS A 404 0.02 -16.32 23.39
C CYS A 404 -1.49 -16.65 23.32
N THR A 405 -2.05 -17.32 24.33
CA THR A 405 -3.49 -17.65 24.42
C THR A 405 -4.40 -16.42 24.54
N GLN A 406 -3.85 -15.26 24.91
CA GLN A 406 -4.60 -14.00 24.97
C GLN A 406 -4.69 -13.30 23.62
N VAL A 407 -3.83 -13.64 22.65
CA VAL A 407 -3.85 -13.08 21.29
C VAL A 407 -4.20 -14.11 20.22
N LEU A 408 -3.97 -15.40 20.49
CA LEU A 408 -4.40 -16.54 19.68
C LEU A 408 -5.47 -17.32 20.46
N ASN A 409 -6.65 -17.47 19.90
CA ASN A 409 -7.75 -18.15 20.58
C ASN A 409 -8.47 -19.13 19.65
N ASN A 410 -9.15 -20.13 20.21
CA ASN A 410 -10.15 -20.92 19.49
C ASN A 410 -11.58 -20.48 19.88
N PRO A 411 -12.15 -19.50 19.17
CA PRO A 411 -13.51 -19.07 19.43
C PRO A 411 -14.55 -20.05 18.86
N GLY A 412 -15.35 -20.66 19.75
CA GLY A 412 -16.69 -21.16 19.42
C GLY A 412 -16.84 -22.62 18.99
N SER A 413 -15.85 -23.51 19.17
CA SER A 413 -16.06 -24.95 18.92
C SER A 413 -15.29 -25.83 19.92
N SER A 414 -15.95 -26.85 20.47
CA SER A 414 -15.33 -27.86 21.34
C SER A 414 -14.33 -28.75 20.58
N SER A 415 -14.42 -28.78 19.24
CA SER A 415 -13.66 -29.70 18.39
C SER A 415 -12.20 -29.29 18.18
N LYS A 416 -11.79 -28.05 18.53
CA LYS A 416 -10.40 -27.53 18.49
C LYS A 416 -9.53 -28.04 17.31
N THR A 417 -10.10 -28.11 16.10
CA THR A 417 -9.48 -28.79 14.96
C THR A 417 -8.58 -27.88 14.09
N GLY A 418 -8.57 -26.58 14.34
CA GLY A 418 -7.72 -25.64 13.61
C GLY A 418 -6.24 -25.80 13.92
N ALA A 419 -5.42 -25.45 12.93
CA ALA A 419 -3.97 -25.45 13.02
C ALA A 419 -3.40 -24.06 12.73
N ILE A 420 -2.33 -23.72 13.45
CA ILE A 420 -1.53 -22.53 13.23
C ILE A 420 -0.06 -22.84 13.41
N VAL A 421 0.78 -22.29 12.54
CA VAL A 421 2.22 -22.16 12.78
C VAL A 421 2.55 -20.68 12.84
N ASP A 422 3.28 -20.26 13.88
CA ASP A 422 3.78 -18.90 14.01
C ASP A 422 5.31 -18.89 14.07
N THR A 423 5.93 -17.96 13.34
CA THR A 423 7.37 -17.74 13.38
C THR A 423 7.68 -16.26 13.57
N GLY A 424 8.44 -15.94 14.61
CA GLY A 424 9.06 -14.61 14.80
C GLY A 424 8.13 -13.48 15.23
N SER A 425 6.85 -13.75 15.54
CA SER A 425 5.95 -12.74 16.09
C SER A 425 6.30 -12.35 17.53
N LEU A 426 5.99 -11.12 17.89
CA LEU A 426 6.19 -10.57 19.23
C LEU A 426 4.86 -10.24 19.91
N ILE A 427 4.78 -10.46 21.22
CA ILE A 427 3.73 -9.95 22.10
C ILE A 427 4.37 -9.00 23.12
N ASN A 428 3.98 -7.72 23.09
CA ASN A 428 4.53 -6.66 23.92
C ASN A 428 6.08 -6.67 23.96
N GLY A 429 6.68 -6.80 22.77
CA GLY A 429 8.14 -6.86 22.57
C GLY A 429 8.82 -8.21 22.91
N ALA A 430 8.12 -9.17 23.51
CA ALA A 430 8.66 -10.51 23.81
C ALA A 430 8.25 -11.53 22.74
N ALA A 431 9.00 -12.63 22.59
CA ALA A 431 8.63 -13.69 21.65
C ALA A 431 7.25 -14.30 21.97
N LEU A 432 6.38 -14.38 20.96
CA LEU A 432 5.05 -14.99 21.10
C LEU A 432 5.17 -16.48 21.45
N ASP A 433 6.13 -17.18 20.83
CA ASP A 433 6.48 -18.58 21.09
C ASP A 433 5.26 -19.52 21.06
N ALA A 434 4.43 -19.38 20.01
CA ALA A 434 3.17 -20.11 19.91
C ALA A 434 3.36 -21.63 19.90
N ALA A 435 4.46 -22.13 19.32
CA ALA A 435 4.74 -23.56 19.24
C ALA A 435 4.90 -24.23 20.62
N ASN A 436 5.45 -23.52 21.60
CA ASN A 436 5.67 -24.07 22.94
C ASN A 436 4.61 -23.61 23.96
N LYS A 437 4.03 -22.42 23.78
CA LYS A 437 3.13 -21.81 24.77
C LYS A 437 1.65 -21.92 24.44
N CYS A 438 1.30 -22.25 23.19
CA CYS A 438 -0.09 -22.37 22.74
C CYS A 438 -0.42 -23.81 22.35
N SER A 439 -1.61 -24.27 22.73
CA SER A 439 -2.07 -25.64 22.49
C SER A 439 -2.84 -25.76 21.17
N PHE A 440 -2.18 -25.45 20.05
CA PHE A 440 -2.74 -25.65 18.70
C PHE A 440 -1.97 -26.71 17.94
N SER A 441 -2.65 -27.38 17.00
CA SER A 441 -1.95 -28.20 16.00
C SER A 441 -1.08 -27.32 15.12
N SER A 442 0.11 -27.81 14.75
CA SER A 442 0.98 -27.18 13.76
C SER A 442 0.78 -27.77 12.35
N ALA A 443 -0.13 -28.73 12.19
CA ALA A 443 -0.39 -29.44 10.92
C ALA A 443 -1.26 -28.59 9.97
N VAL A 444 -0.73 -27.43 9.54
CA VAL A 444 -1.42 -26.54 8.60
C VAL A 444 -1.55 -27.16 7.21
N GLY A 445 -0.58 -27.99 6.79
CA GLY A 445 -0.67 -28.80 5.57
C GLY A 445 -0.49 -28.02 4.26
N TRP A 446 0.13 -26.84 4.29
CA TRP A 446 0.46 -26.04 3.10
C TRP A 446 1.68 -25.15 3.38
N THR A 447 2.23 -24.57 2.31
CA THR A 447 3.29 -23.55 2.37
C THR A 447 2.89 -22.33 1.55
N VAL A 448 3.43 -21.16 1.91
CA VAL A 448 3.14 -19.91 1.21
C VAL A 448 3.59 -20.03 -0.26
N PRO A 449 2.67 -19.89 -1.25
CA PRO A 449 2.97 -20.20 -2.66
C PRO A 449 3.59 -19.02 -3.43
N TYR A 450 3.93 -17.93 -2.74
CA TYR A 450 4.55 -16.72 -3.29
C TYR A 450 5.72 -16.30 -2.41
N SER A 451 6.72 -15.67 -3.02
CA SER A 451 7.91 -15.20 -2.29
C SER A 451 7.58 -13.99 -1.44
N VAL A 452 7.96 -14.02 -0.17
CA VAL A 452 7.86 -12.89 0.75
C VAL A 452 9.13 -12.82 1.57
N THR A 453 9.58 -11.60 1.87
CA THR A 453 10.64 -11.34 2.86
C THR A 453 10.02 -10.46 3.94
N PRO A 454 9.39 -11.06 4.97
CA PRO A 454 8.75 -10.27 6.01
C PRO A 454 9.78 -9.44 6.79
N LEU A 455 9.42 -8.24 7.18
CA LEU A 455 10.15 -7.44 8.16
C LEU A 455 10.30 -8.24 9.46
N SER A 456 11.33 -7.95 10.26
CA SER A 456 11.37 -8.40 11.64
C SER A 456 10.18 -7.84 12.41
N ALA A 457 9.57 -8.61 13.32
CA ALA A 457 8.41 -8.16 14.10
C ALA A 457 8.67 -6.84 14.86
N SER A 458 9.90 -6.59 15.34
CA SER A 458 10.28 -5.33 15.99
C SER A 458 10.22 -4.10 15.09
N ALA A 459 10.28 -4.27 13.76
CA ALA A 459 10.19 -3.18 12.79
C ALA A 459 8.75 -2.96 12.28
N VAL A 460 7.83 -3.87 12.60
CA VAL A 460 6.47 -3.87 12.06
C VAL A 460 5.68 -2.66 12.52
N GLN A 461 5.74 -2.32 13.82
CA GLN A 461 5.01 -1.17 14.36
C GLN A 461 5.32 0.10 13.57
N ALA A 462 6.60 0.45 13.43
CA ALA A 462 7.01 1.66 12.72
C ALA A 462 6.61 1.64 11.24
N ALA A 463 6.79 0.50 10.56
CA ALA A 463 6.43 0.36 9.16
C ALA A 463 4.91 0.48 8.93
N VAL A 464 4.12 -0.17 9.77
CA VAL A 464 2.65 -0.17 9.67
C VAL A 464 2.07 1.19 10.02
N LEU A 465 2.50 1.83 11.11
CA LEU A 465 2.04 3.18 11.46
C LEU A 465 2.41 4.22 10.38
N GLY A 466 3.52 4.02 9.68
CA GLY A 466 3.95 4.87 8.58
C GLY A 466 3.10 4.72 7.31
N ASN A 467 2.48 3.56 7.08
CA ASN A 467 1.94 3.19 5.77
C ASN A 467 0.50 2.67 5.75
N ALA A 468 -0.09 2.23 6.86
CA ALA A 468 -1.46 1.71 6.86
C ALA A 468 -2.51 2.83 6.82
N GLY A 469 -3.64 2.55 6.17
CA GLY A 469 -4.78 3.46 6.05
C GLY A 469 -4.73 4.36 4.80
N THR A 470 -5.62 5.33 4.77
CA THR A 470 -5.78 6.25 3.62
C THR A 470 -4.68 7.31 3.56
N GLY A 471 -4.60 8.00 2.41
CA GLY A 471 -3.71 9.17 2.25
C GLY A 471 -2.25 8.84 1.95
N LYS A 472 -1.94 7.57 1.66
CA LYS A 472 -0.59 7.11 1.28
C LYS A 472 -0.42 6.90 -0.23
N LEU A 473 -1.52 6.99 -0.96
CA LEU A 473 -1.57 6.73 -2.40
C LEU A 473 -1.76 8.04 -3.18
N THR A 474 -1.20 8.09 -4.39
CA THR A 474 -1.49 9.17 -5.35
C THR A 474 -2.59 8.70 -6.30
N VAL A 475 -3.70 9.44 -6.32
CA VAL A 475 -4.86 9.19 -7.19
C VAL A 475 -5.23 10.50 -7.86
N ARG A 476 -5.14 10.56 -9.20
CA ARG A 476 -5.33 11.80 -9.98
C ARG A 476 -6.72 11.96 -10.56
#